data_AF-A0A7H1DXT0-F1
#
_entry.id   AF-A0A7H1DXT0-F1
#
_cell.length_a   1.000
_cell.length_b   1.000
_cell.length_c   1.000
_cell.angle_alpha   90.00
_cell.angle_beta   90.00
_cell.angle_gamma   90.00
#
_symmetry.space_group_name_H-M   'P 1'
#
loop_
_entity.id
_entity.type
_entity.pdbx_description
1 polymer ?
#
loop_
_entity_poly.entity_id
_entity_poly.type
_entity_poly.pdbx_seq_one_letter_code
_entity_poly.pdbx_strand_id
1 'polypeptide(L)'
;MSFKLIAIRTLEGCNEKFRKNLIPNQIYKFYNEYEFLDKNDKEIKCTENFVEVSKIVKMANNVPEDLYYQGNTKINISAIVGKNGSGKSSLIELICVAFYNLSVKAKLINDIEIDDKKNRRLRKQVKHLEDVITGIQYDLGETQISQLTDEEIDEKEAYIEFYTLLKNEQEKNIRNKIIKREIVEDIKLNIYFVQKNENNSDEKVVTISFNNDKIYFFESKINEFVKKETEVKEITQDSSLNELFYNIIVNYSFYGLNSIEVDDWIETIFHKNDGYQTPIVLNPMRTEGNIDINTENSLTKQRFLYNLTKNSDLLQVTPTNRIDKVILKLKKYHKKDFFVSLSGESNTDPAYLFEQIILKNFYNYSESEIFIKNTELNFRLMRYILEKLIKIRETYEIYNDCSAFYDENFSTYKFSKDYNQFFEMLREDNSHITYKFKQALNFLFFNNLKIPEFENNIYQKFLSISEGKFTIDEISCGIKNKNKLDRFYKVKM
;
A
#
# COMPACT_ATOMS: atom_id res chain seq x y z
N MET A 1 5.68 -17.28 13.31
CA MET A 1 6.73 -17.80 12.41
C MET A 1 7.90 -16.82 12.44
N SER A 2 9.16 -17.27 12.47
CA SER A 2 10.33 -16.38 12.42
C SER A 2 11.20 -16.63 11.19
N PHE A 3 11.86 -15.57 10.73
CA PHE A 3 12.64 -15.53 9.50
C PHE A 3 14.06 -14.98 9.76
N LYS A 4 15.05 -15.48 9.02
CA LYS A 4 16.43 -14.95 9.01
C LYS A 4 17.05 -15.06 7.61
N LEU A 5 17.42 -13.94 7.00
CA LEU A 5 18.16 -13.89 5.72
C LEU A 5 19.62 -14.25 5.98
N ILE A 6 20.10 -15.41 5.51
CA ILE A 6 21.42 -15.94 5.91
C ILE A 6 22.53 -15.67 4.92
N ALA A 7 22.24 -15.65 3.62
CA ALA A 7 23.24 -15.33 2.61
C ALA A 7 22.63 -14.96 1.26
N ILE A 8 23.47 -14.39 0.39
CA ILE A 8 23.20 -14.21 -1.04
C ILE A 8 24.39 -14.74 -1.81
N ARG A 9 24.14 -15.42 -2.92
CA ARG A 9 25.18 -15.87 -3.84
C ARG A 9 24.93 -15.29 -5.22
N THR A 10 25.81 -14.42 -5.67
CA THR A 10 25.87 -13.98 -7.08
C THR A 10 26.26 -15.16 -7.96
N LEU A 11 25.64 -15.31 -9.12
CA LEU A 11 26.01 -16.34 -10.09
C LEU A 11 26.78 -15.73 -11.26
N GLU A 12 27.49 -16.57 -12.01
CA GLU A 12 28.15 -16.16 -13.24
C GLU A 12 27.15 -15.65 -14.29
N GLY A 13 27.55 -14.61 -15.03
CA GLY A 13 26.67 -13.94 -15.98
C GLY A 13 25.54 -13.13 -15.34
N CYS A 14 25.63 -12.80 -14.04
CA CYS A 14 24.76 -11.82 -13.40
C CYS A 14 25.09 -10.41 -13.92
N ASN A 15 24.04 -9.64 -14.23
CA ASN A 15 24.10 -8.32 -14.83
C ASN A 15 25.13 -7.40 -14.14
N GLU A 16 26.13 -6.96 -14.90
CA GLU A 16 27.28 -6.22 -14.37
C GLU A 16 26.88 -4.87 -13.75
N LYS A 17 25.78 -4.27 -14.22
CA LYS A 17 25.24 -3.02 -13.68
C LYS A 17 24.87 -3.15 -12.19
N PHE A 18 24.31 -4.28 -11.80
CA PHE A 18 23.88 -4.54 -10.41
C PHE A 18 24.96 -5.26 -9.61
N ARG A 19 25.71 -6.15 -10.26
CA ARG A 19 26.83 -6.87 -9.63
C ARG A 19 27.93 -5.91 -9.19
N LYS A 20 28.33 -4.95 -10.03
CA LYS A 20 29.42 -4.00 -9.79
C LYS A 20 30.67 -4.70 -9.22
N ASN A 21 30.99 -4.46 -7.94
CA ASN A 21 32.18 -4.98 -7.27
C ASN A 21 31.98 -6.37 -6.63
N LEU A 22 30.78 -6.97 -6.76
CA LEU A 22 30.53 -8.31 -6.27
C LEU A 22 31.23 -9.35 -7.17
N ILE A 23 31.86 -10.33 -6.54
CA ILE A 23 32.58 -11.42 -7.19
C ILE A 23 31.55 -12.48 -7.62
N PRO A 24 31.57 -12.95 -8.89
CA PRO A 24 30.73 -14.05 -9.32
C PRO A 24 30.93 -15.31 -8.47
N ASN A 25 29.88 -16.10 -8.30
CA ASN A 25 29.86 -17.37 -7.55
C ASN A 25 30.18 -17.27 -6.04
N GLN A 26 30.46 -16.07 -5.51
CA GLN A 26 30.77 -15.83 -4.10
C GLN A 26 29.49 -15.88 -3.23
N ILE A 27 29.59 -16.53 -2.07
CA ILE A 27 28.54 -16.51 -1.05
C ILE A 27 28.81 -15.37 -0.06
N TYR A 28 27.94 -14.37 -0.07
CA TYR A 28 27.91 -13.27 0.87
C TYR A 28 27.05 -13.66 2.08
N LYS A 29 27.69 -14.12 3.14
CA LYS A 29 27.04 -14.52 4.40
C LYS A 29 26.67 -13.29 5.24
N PHE A 30 25.47 -13.29 5.82
CA PHE A 30 25.03 -12.28 6.79
C PHE A 30 25.18 -12.74 8.24
N TYR A 31 25.33 -14.06 8.42
CA TYR A 31 25.41 -14.71 9.72
C TYR A 31 26.56 -15.72 9.68
N ASN A 32 27.51 -15.56 10.61
CA ASN A 32 28.72 -16.37 10.63
C ASN A 32 28.46 -17.80 11.11
N GLU A 33 27.36 -18.02 11.83
CA GLU A 33 26.98 -19.35 12.33
C GLU A 33 26.50 -20.30 11.23
N TYR A 34 26.36 -19.85 9.97
CA TYR A 34 25.98 -20.71 8.85
C TYR A 34 27.17 -21.05 7.95
N GLU A 35 27.35 -22.35 7.70
CA GLU A 35 28.33 -22.89 6.76
C GLU A 35 27.61 -23.50 5.55
N PHE A 36 28.12 -23.18 4.36
CA PHE A 36 27.61 -23.68 3.09
C PHE A 36 28.61 -24.70 2.56
N LEU A 37 28.20 -25.97 2.47
CA LEU A 37 29.09 -27.08 2.17
C LEU A 37 28.80 -27.67 0.78
N ASP A 38 29.86 -28.14 0.13
CA ASP A 38 29.78 -28.95 -1.09
C ASP A 38 29.49 -30.43 -0.77
N LYS A 39 29.36 -31.25 -1.82
CA LYS A 39 29.07 -32.70 -1.70
C LYS A 39 30.12 -33.49 -0.91
N ASN A 40 31.30 -32.92 -0.68
CA ASN A 40 32.40 -33.50 0.07
C ASN A 40 32.56 -32.84 1.46
N ASP A 41 31.52 -32.16 1.95
CA ASP A 41 31.50 -31.41 3.21
C ASP A 41 32.57 -30.29 3.30
N LYS A 42 33.03 -29.73 2.17
CA LYS A 42 33.97 -28.60 2.14
C LYS A 42 33.23 -27.27 2.07
N GLU A 43 33.65 -26.30 2.90
CA GLU A 43 33.04 -24.97 2.94
C GLU A 43 33.27 -24.19 1.63
N ILE A 44 32.17 -23.69 1.07
CA ILE A 44 32.13 -22.84 -0.13
C ILE A 44 32.20 -21.38 0.32
N LYS A 45 33.37 -20.76 0.19
CA LYS A 45 33.56 -19.32 0.50
C LYS A 45 33.55 -18.45 -0.76
N CYS A 46 34.49 -18.74 -1.65
CA CYS A 46 34.64 -18.09 -2.95
C CYS A 46 35.36 -19.09 -3.85
N THR A 47 34.75 -19.45 -4.98
CA THR A 47 35.31 -20.44 -5.89
C THR A 47 35.36 -19.82 -7.28
N GLU A 48 36.51 -19.90 -7.96
CA GLU A 48 36.66 -19.45 -9.35
C GLU A 48 35.63 -20.17 -10.25
N ASN A 49 35.35 -21.45 -9.96
CA ASN A 49 34.33 -22.24 -10.63
C ASN A 49 33.07 -22.39 -9.76
N PHE A 50 31.89 -22.47 -10.38
CA PHE A 50 30.65 -22.72 -9.66
C PHE A 50 30.68 -24.11 -9.00
N VAL A 51 30.51 -24.14 -7.67
CA VAL A 51 30.32 -25.35 -6.87
C VAL A 51 28.93 -25.33 -6.25
N GLU A 52 28.16 -26.39 -6.43
CA GLU A 52 26.81 -26.49 -5.88
C GLU A 52 26.82 -26.61 -4.35
N VAL A 53 25.91 -25.88 -3.69
CA VAL A 53 25.66 -26.04 -2.24
C VAL A 53 24.84 -27.31 -2.06
N SER A 54 25.41 -28.33 -1.42
CA SER A 54 24.71 -29.57 -1.14
C SER A 54 24.21 -29.65 0.29
N LYS A 55 24.71 -28.81 1.21
CA LYS A 55 24.32 -28.84 2.63
C LYS A 55 24.56 -27.48 3.28
N ILE A 56 23.66 -27.08 4.18
CA ILE A 56 23.79 -25.86 4.99
C ILE A 56 23.75 -26.26 6.45
N VAL A 57 24.81 -25.94 7.19
CA VAL A 57 24.99 -26.31 8.60
C VAL A 57 24.89 -25.08 9.47
N LYS A 58 24.15 -25.18 10.58
CA LYS A 58 24.09 -24.15 11.62
C LYS A 58 24.98 -24.55 12.78
N MET A 59 26.05 -23.79 12.99
CA MET A 59 26.97 -23.96 14.11
C MET A 59 26.41 -23.36 15.41
N ALA A 60 26.95 -23.82 16.54
CA ALA A 60 26.66 -23.20 17.83
C ALA A 60 27.13 -21.74 17.83
N ASN A 61 26.23 -20.84 18.19
CA ASN A 61 26.53 -19.41 18.32
C ASN A 61 26.69 -19.05 19.80
N ASN A 62 27.62 -18.16 20.11
CA ASN A 62 27.83 -17.65 21.47
C ASN A 62 26.81 -16.55 21.86
N VAL A 63 26.00 -16.11 20.90
CA VAL A 63 24.96 -15.09 21.09
C VAL A 63 23.61 -15.76 21.31
N PRO A 64 22.91 -15.49 22.43
CA PRO A 64 21.56 -16.00 22.67
C PRO A 64 20.59 -15.62 21.54
N GLU A 65 19.73 -16.54 21.10
CA GLU A 65 18.74 -16.28 20.04
C GLU A 65 17.74 -15.18 20.43
N ASP A 66 17.53 -14.98 21.73
CA ASP A 66 16.57 -14.05 22.33
C ASP A 66 17.19 -12.70 22.76
N LEU A 67 18.47 -12.45 22.44
CA LEU A 67 19.19 -11.26 22.88
C LEU A 67 18.45 -9.95 22.60
N TYR A 68 17.75 -9.86 21.47
CA TYR A 68 17.00 -8.66 21.05
C TYR A 68 15.49 -8.81 21.19
N TYR A 69 14.98 -9.89 21.79
CA TYR A 69 13.54 -10.09 21.89
C TYR A 69 12.91 -9.04 22.79
N GLN A 70 11.74 -8.54 22.37
CA GLN A 70 10.99 -7.54 23.12
C GLN A 70 9.57 -8.05 23.40
N GLY A 71 9.36 -8.55 24.62
CA GLY A 71 8.13 -9.25 24.99
C GLY A 71 7.91 -10.46 24.09
N ASN A 72 6.77 -10.49 23.39
CA ASN A 72 6.45 -11.55 22.43
C ASN A 72 7.02 -11.30 21.02
N THR A 73 7.70 -10.17 20.80
CA THR A 73 8.26 -9.81 19.49
C THR A 73 9.67 -10.37 19.34
N LYS A 74 9.84 -11.29 18.39
CA LYS A 74 11.15 -11.85 18.03
C LYS A 74 11.88 -10.91 17.08
N ILE A 75 13.02 -10.36 17.51
CA ILE A 75 13.80 -9.39 16.73
C ILE A 75 15.17 -9.99 16.45
N ASN A 76 15.62 -9.86 15.20
CA ASN A 76 16.97 -10.21 14.78
C ASN A 76 17.65 -8.95 14.22
N ILE A 77 18.87 -8.67 14.65
CA ILE A 77 19.67 -7.55 14.16
C ILE A 77 20.93 -8.10 13.49
N SER A 78 21.21 -7.64 12.28
CA SER A 78 22.42 -7.96 11.51
C SER A 78 23.05 -6.68 10.99
N ALA A 79 24.37 -6.66 10.87
CA ALA A 79 25.11 -5.53 10.32
C ALA A 79 26.03 -5.98 9.18
N ILE A 80 25.97 -5.27 8.04
CA ILE A 80 26.88 -5.49 6.91
C ILE A 80 27.98 -4.42 6.98
N VAL A 81 29.21 -4.86 7.27
CA VAL A 81 30.37 -3.98 7.43
C VAL A 81 31.45 -4.37 6.42
N GLY A 82 32.16 -3.37 5.88
CA GLY A 82 33.19 -3.59 4.87
C GLY A 82 33.82 -2.27 4.43
N LYS A 83 34.99 -2.34 3.80
CA LYS A 83 35.71 -1.17 3.28
C LYS A 83 34.90 -0.47 2.17
N ASN A 84 35.21 0.80 1.91
CA ASN A 84 34.62 1.49 0.76
C ASN A 84 34.91 0.72 -0.53
N GLY A 85 33.92 0.60 -1.40
CA GLY A 85 34.04 -0.19 -2.63
C GLY A 85 33.90 -1.72 -2.45
N SER A 86 33.69 -2.26 -1.25
CA SER A 86 33.56 -3.72 -1.05
C SER A 86 32.24 -4.35 -1.53
N GLY A 87 31.43 -3.63 -2.32
CA GLY A 87 30.16 -4.14 -2.84
C GLY A 87 28.95 -4.12 -1.89
N LYS A 88 29.04 -3.49 -0.71
CA LYS A 88 27.92 -3.43 0.26
C LYS A 88 26.62 -2.89 -0.34
N SER A 89 26.69 -1.74 -1.03
CA SER A 89 25.52 -1.14 -1.68
C SER A 89 25.02 -1.99 -2.84
N SER A 90 25.93 -2.57 -3.63
CA SER A 90 25.61 -3.47 -4.73
C SER A 90 24.84 -4.71 -4.25
N LEU A 91 25.19 -5.24 -3.07
CA LEU A 91 24.47 -6.34 -2.46
C LEU A 91 23.01 -5.99 -2.15
N ILE A 92 22.77 -4.79 -1.59
CA ILE A 92 21.41 -4.31 -1.30
C ILE A 92 20.65 -4.00 -2.59
N GLU A 93 21.28 -3.36 -3.58
CA GLU A 93 20.69 -3.10 -4.90
C GLU A 93 20.27 -4.40 -5.59
N LEU A 94 21.10 -5.45 -5.49
CA LEU A 94 20.81 -6.76 -6.05
C LEU A 94 19.62 -7.44 -5.37
N ILE A 95 19.45 -7.27 -4.04
CA ILE A 95 18.24 -7.69 -3.32
C ILE A 95 17.03 -6.95 -3.86
N CYS A 96 17.11 -5.62 -3.99
CA CYS A 96 16.01 -4.80 -4.48
C CYS A 96 15.52 -5.26 -5.85
N VAL A 97 16.43 -5.43 -6.81
CA VAL A 97 16.07 -5.83 -8.18
C VAL A 97 15.57 -7.28 -8.24
N ALA A 98 16.10 -8.18 -7.40
CA ALA A 98 15.62 -9.55 -7.30
C ALA A 98 14.16 -9.61 -6.82
N PHE A 99 13.83 -8.89 -5.73
CA PHE A 99 12.44 -8.81 -5.25
C PHE A 99 11.53 -8.04 -6.22
N TYR A 100 12.04 -7.07 -6.99
CA TYR A 100 11.30 -6.47 -8.10
C TYR A 100 10.94 -7.50 -9.18
N ASN A 101 11.93 -8.24 -9.71
CA ASN A 101 11.71 -9.28 -10.73
C ASN A 101 10.73 -10.35 -10.25
N LEU A 102 10.84 -10.74 -8.99
CA LEU A 102 9.90 -11.65 -8.33
C LEU A 102 8.47 -11.13 -8.38
N SER A 103 8.28 -9.83 -8.10
CA SER A 103 6.96 -9.19 -8.10
C SER A 103 6.36 -9.09 -9.49
N VAL A 104 7.18 -8.78 -10.50
CA VAL A 104 6.77 -8.78 -11.92
C VAL A 104 6.37 -10.18 -12.36
N LYS A 105 7.18 -11.21 -12.05
CA LYS A 105 6.90 -12.61 -12.41
C LYS A 105 5.61 -13.13 -11.77
N ALA A 106 5.36 -12.76 -10.52
CA ALA A 106 4.15 -13.10 -9.79
C ALA A 106 2.94 -12.20 -10.14
N LYS A 107 3.07 -11.27 -11.10
CA LYS A 107 2.03 -10.29 -11.49
C LYS A 107 1.41 -9.52 -10.30
N LEU A 108 2.22 -9.29 -9.27
CA LEU A 108 1.83 -8.45 -8.12
C LEU A 108 1.85 -6.96 -8.47
N ILE A 109 2.35 -6.64 -9.66
CA ILE A 109 2.56 -5.28 -10.10
C ILE A 109 2.11 -5.15 -11.57
N ASN A 110 1.08 -4.33 -11.83
CA ASN A 110 0.58 -4.01 -13.18
C ASN A 110 1.34 -2.85 -13.81
N ASP A 111 1.40 -2.72 -15.13
CA ASP A 111 2.13 -1.61 -15.79
C ASP A 111 1.70 -0.21 -15.29
N ILE A 112 2.65 0.72 -15.11
CA ILE A 112 2.33 2.09 -14.64
C ILE A 112 2.11 2.99 -15.85
N GLU A 113 1.04 3.78 -15.84
CA GLU A 113 0.97 4.96 -16.69
C GLU A 113 1.85 6.08 -16.13
N ILE A 114 2.91 6.47 -16.86
CA ILE A 114 3.68 7.69 -16.56
C ILE A 114 2.72 8.88 -16.55
N ASP A 115 3.02 9.90 -15.73
CA ASP A 115 2.19 11.10 -15.59
C ASP A 115 0.79 10.83 -15.03
N ASP A 116 0.53 9.70 -14.33
CA ASP A 116 -0.78 9.29 -13.81
C ASP A 116 -1.61 10.47 -13.27
N LYS A 117 -1.05 11.33 -12.43
CA LYS A 117 -1.79 12.49 -11.90
C LYS A 117 -2.19 13.53 -12.96
N LYS A 118 -1.32 13.82 -13.92
CA LYS A 118 -1.55 14.76 -15.03
C LYS A 118 -2.46 14.12 -16.09
N ASN A 119 -2.18 12.89 -16.49
CA ASN A 119 -2.98 12.11 -17.41
C ASN A 119 -4.38 11.85 -16.86
N ARG A 120 -4.52 11.58 -15.57
CA ARG A 120 -5.82 11.50 -14.89
C ARG A 120 -6.58 12.82 -14.95
N ARG A 121 -5.91 13.96 -14.77
CA ARG A 121 -6.55 15.28 -14.91
C ARG A 121 -7.02 15.49 -16.35
N LEU A 122 -6.19 15.17 -17.33
CA LEU A 122 -6.53 15.24 -18.75
C LEU A 122 -7.69 14.28 -19.09
N ARG A 123 -7.68 13.03 -18.62
CA ARG A 123 -8.76 12.06 -18.77
C ARG A 123 -10.07 12.53 -18.14
N LYS A 124 -10.02 13.18 -16.98
CA LYS A 124 -11.21 13.82 -16.37
C LYS A 124 -11.73 14.96 -17.26
N GLN A 125 -10.86 15.77 -17.83
CA GLN A 125 -11.24 16.85 -18.74
C GLN A 125 -11.86 16.30 -20.03
N VAL A 126 -11.25 15.26 -20.62
CA VAL A 126 -11.78 14.56 -21.79
C VAL A 126 -13.17 14.01 -21.51
N LYS A 127 -13.34 13.27 -20.41
CA LYS A 127 -14.65 12.72 -20.02
C LYS A 127 -15.69 13.81 -19.79
N HIS A 128 -15.31 14.92 -19.16
CA HIS A 128 -16.22 16.04 -18.98
C HIS A 128 -16.66 16.66 -20.33
N LEU A 129 -15.73 16.81 -21.27
CA LEU A 129 -16.05 17.27 -22.62
C LEU A 129 -16.96 16.29 -23.36
N GLU A 130 -16.75 14.98 -23.20
CA GLU A 130 -17.68 13.96 -23.73
C GLU A 130 -19.08 14.09 -23.14
N ASP A 131 -19.20 14.29 -21.82
CA ASP A 131 -20.49 14.48 -21.16
C ASP A 131 -21.20 15.75 -21.70
N VAL A 132 -20.46 16.85 -21.92
CA VAL A 132 -20.99 18.09 -22.51
C VAL A 132 -21.46 17.86 -23.95
N ILE A 133 -20.64 17.24 -24.79
CA ILE A 133 -20.99 16.91 -26.18
C ILE A 133 -22.25 16.04 -26.22
N THR A 134 -22.30 15.01 -25.40
CA THR A 134 -23.44 14.08 -25.32
C THR A 134 -24.72 14.82 -24.89
N GLY A 135 -24.61 15.77 -23.96
CA GLY A 135 -25.73 16.61 -23.54
C GLY A 135 -26.26 17.50 -24.67
N ILE A 136 -25.37 18.15 -25.42
CA ILE A 136 -25.77 19.00 -26.56
C ILE A 136 -26.36 18.15 -27.70
N GLN A 137 -25.79 16.96 -27.96
CA GLN A 137 -26.33 16.01 -28.94
C GLN A 137 -27.72 15.49 -28.54
N TYR A 138 -27.97 15.32 -27.25
CA TYR A 138 -29.30 14.97 -26.75
C TYR A 138 -30.30 16.10 -26.98
N ASP A 139 -29.91 17.35 -26.77
CA ASP A 139 -30.76 18.52 -27.09
C ASP A 139 -31.05 18.64 -28.61
N LEU A 140 -30.15 18.12 -29.45
CA LEU A 140 -30.32 18.03 -30.90
C LEU A 140 -31.00 16.71 -31.35
N GLY A 141 -31.47 15.88 -30.43
CA GLY A 141 -32.23 14.68 -30.76
C GLY A 141 -33.61 15.01 -31.34
N GLU A 142 -34.18 14.11 -32.16
CA GLU A 142 -35.46 14.31 -32.85
C GLU A 142 -36.61 14.78 -31.94
N THR A 143 -36.58 14.42 -30.65
CA THR A 143 -37.59 14.80 -29.65
C THR A 143 -37.45 16.22 -29.11
N GLN A 144 -36.25 16.81 -29.11
CA GLN A 144 -35.98 18.15 -28.58
C GLN A 144 -35.78 19.19 -29.70
N ILE A 145 -35.30 18.77 -30.88
CA ILE A 145 -34.97 19.67 -31.99
C ILE A 145 -36.16 20.50 -32.46
N SER A 146 -37.38 19.96 -32.39
CA SER A 146 -38.61 20.64 -32.80
C SER A 146 -38.97 21.85 -31.92
N GLN A 147 -38.27 22.05 -30.80
CA GLN A 147 -38.47 23.15 -29.86
C GLN A 147 -37.40 24.26 -30.02
N LEU A 148 -36.45 24.09 -30.95
CA LEU A 148 -35.34 25.00 -31.18
C LEU A 148 -35.53 25.77 -32.50
N THR A 149 -34.99 26.98 -32.55
CA THR A 149 -34.89 27.79 -33.77
C THR A 149 -33.68 27.36 -34.60
N ASP A 150 -33.68 27.68 -35.91
CA ASP A 150 -32.55 27.38 -36.80
C ASP A 150 -31.24 28.01 -36.31
N GLU A 151 -31.28 29.22 -35.74
CA GLU A 151 -30.10 29.87 -35.15
C GLU A 151 -29.57 29.12 -33.90
N GLU A 152 -30.45 28.59 -33.06
CA GLU A 152 -30.07 27.78 -31.88
C GLU A 152 -29.51 26.42 -32.27
N ILE A 153 -29.98 25.84 -33.38
CA ILE A 153 -29.44 24.60 -33.95
C ILE A 153 -28.03 24.85 -34.46
N ASP A 154 -27.82 25.88 -35.29
CA ASP A 154 -26.51 26.25 -35.82
C ASP A 154 -25.50 26.55 -34.69
N GLU A 155 -25.95 27.24 -33.63
CA GLU A 155 -25.10 27.52 -32.46
C GLU A 155 -24.71 26.24 -31.70
N LYS A 156 -25.65 25.31 -31.49
CA LYS A 156 -25.38 24.03 -30.83
C LYS A 156 -24.47 23.13 -31.66
N GLU A 157 -24.63 23.10 -32.98
CA GLU A 157 -23.73 22.36 -33.88
C GLU A 157 -22.30 22.92 -33.83
N ALA A 158 -22.16 24.26 -33.84
CA ALA A 158 -20.87 24.92 -33.68
C ALA A 158 -20.21 24.61 -32.32
N TYR A 159 -21.00 24.53 -31.23
CA TYR A 159 -20.49 24.12 -29.93
C TYR A 159 -20.03 22.66 -29.91
N ILE A 160 -20.76 21.73 -30.54
CA ILE A 160 -20.32 20.34 -30.66
C ILE A 160 -18.98 20.27 -31.37
N GLU A 161 -18.82 20.98 -32.50
CA GLU A 161 -17.56 21.00 -33.25
C GLU A 161 -16.42 21.57 -32.39
N PHE A 162 -16.65 22.69 -31.72
CA PHE A 162 -15.68 23.33 -30.83
C PHE A 162 -15.25 22.41 -29.68
N TYR A 163 -16.19 21.81 -28.95
CA TYR A 163 -15.88 20.92 -27.84
C TYR A 163 -15.23 19.62 -28.29
N THR A 164 -15.57 19.12 -29.49
CA THR A 164 -14.92 17.95 -30.09
C THR A 164 -13.46 18.24 -30.43
N LEU A 165 -13.16 19.41 -31.00
CA LEU A 165 -11.79 19.85 -31.26
C LEU A 165 -10.98 19.96 -29.95
N LEU A 166 -11.57 20.58 -28.93
CA LEU A 166 -10.92 20.74 -27.62
C LEU A 166 -10.67 19.37 -26.95
N LYS A 167 -11.64 18.45 -27.03
CA LYS A 167 -11.50 17.06 -26.54
C LYS A 167 -10.31 16.38 -27.21
N ASN A 168 -10.24 16.42 -28.54
CA ASN A 168 -9.17 15.80 -29.32
C ASN A 168 -7.80 16.41 -28.99
N GLU A 169 -7.72 17.70 -28.70
CA GLU A 169 -6.48 18.36 -28.25
C GLU A 169 -6.05 17.88 -26.86
N GLN A 170 -6.99 17.75 -25.91
CA GLN A 170 -6.69 17.21 -24.58
C GLN A 170 -6.24 15.75 -24.65
N GLU A 171 -6.86 14.94 -25.50
CA GLU A 171 -6.47 13.55 -25.74
C GLU A 171 -5.05 13.42 -26.29
N LYS A 172 -4.65 14.28 -27.24
CA LYS A 172 -3.27 14.33 -27.76
C LYS A 172 -2.23 14.68 -26.70
N ASN A 173 -2.63 15.42 -25.67
CA ASN A 173 -1.77 15.77 -24.54
C ASN A 173 -1.66 14.65 -23.50
N ILE A 174 -2.52 13.62 -23.56
CA ILE A 174 -2.38 12.41 -22.74
C ILE A 174 -1.18 11.63 -23.27
N ARG A 175 -0.11 11.58 -22.48
CA ARG A 175 1.04 10.76 -22.79
C ARG A 175 0.76 9.34 -22.28
N ASN A 176 0.29 8.46 -23.16
CA ASN A 176 0.16 7.02 -22.88
C ASN A 176 1.54 6.32 -22.84
N LYS A 177 2.51 6.91 -22.14
CA LYS A 177 3.79 6.25 -21.91
C LYS A 177 3.56 5.28 -20.74
N ILE A 178 3.24 4.05 -21.09
CA ILE A 178 3.16 2.94 -20.15
C ILE A 178 4.60 2.55 -19.83
N ILE A 179 5.02 2.63 -18.57
CA ILE A 179 6.20 1.88 -18.11
C ILE A 179 5.73 0.44 -18.06
N LYS A 180 6.02 -0.29 -19.13
CA LYS A 180 5.94 -1.75 -19.08
C LYS A 180 6.88 -2.22 -17.98
N ARG A 181 6.32 -2.86 -16.97
CA ARG A 181 7.09 -3.41 -15.86
C ARG A 181 7.65 -4.74 -16.33
N GLU A 182 8.82 -4.67 -16.95
CA GLU A 182 9.52 -5.83 -17.49
C GLU A 182 10.51 -6.39 -16.47
N ILE A 183 10.76 -7.70 -16.55
CA ILE A 183 11.81 -8.34 -15.75
C ILE A 183 13.15 -7.70 -16.14
N VAL A 184 13.91 -7.25 -15.15
CA VAL A 184 15.29 -6.80 -15.39
C VAL A 184 16.12 -8.01 -15.80
N GLU A 185 16.73 -7.92 -16.97
CA GLU A 185 17.48 -9.01 -17.59
C GLU A 185 18.78 -9.34 -16.83
N ASP A 186 19.20 -10.60 -16.98
CA ASP A 186 20.46 -11.13 -16.44
C ASP A 186 20.63 -11.05 -14.93
N ILE A 187 19.52 -10.96 -14.18
CA ILE A 187 19.56 -11.11 -12.73
C ILE A 187 19.72 -12.60 -12.39
N LYS A 188 20.96 -12.98 -12.03
CA LYS A 188 21.33 -14.35 -11.66
C LYS A 188 21.91 -14.41 -10.24
N LEU A 189 21.15 -14.95 -9.30
CA LEU A 189 21.58 -15.10 -7.91
C LEU A 189 20.78 -16.15 -7.15
N ASN A 190 21.30 -16.59 -6.01
CA ASN A 190 20.53 -17.33 -5.02
C ASN A 190 20.40 -16.50 -3.73
N ILE A 191 19.19 -16.42 -3.19
CA ILE A 191 18.90 -15.85 -1.87
C ILE A 191 18.60 -17.01 -0.92
N TYR A 192 19.27 -17.05 0.23
CA TYR A 192 19.09 -18.10 1.23
C TYR A 192 18.53 -17.51 2.52
N PHE A 193 17.47 -18.13 3.03
CA PHE A 193 16.91 -17.75 4.31
C PHE A 193 16.41 -18.93 5.13
N VAL A 194 16.36 -18.74 6.44
CA VAL A 194 15.86 -19.70 7.40
C VAL A 194 14.47 -19.29 7.85
N GLN A 195 13.57 -20.27 7.88
CA GLN A 195 12.22 -20.16 8.41
C GLN A 195 12.05 -21.13 9.57
N LYS A 196 11.50 -20.63 10.67
CA LYS A 196 11.19 -21.42 11.88
C LYS A 196 9.72 -21.26 12.21
N ASN A 197 8.98 -22.38 12.16
CA ASN A 197 7.58 -22.40 12.53
C ASN A 197 7.43 -22.35 14.05
N GLU A 198 6.38 -21.71 14.56
CA GLU A 198 6.21 -21.58 16.01
C GLU A 198 5.85 -22.90 16.70
N ASN A 199 5.27 -23.84 15.96
CA ASN A 199 4.81 -25.13 16.47
C ASN A 199 5.81 -26.28 16.27
N ASN A 200 6.88 -26.08 15.49
CA ASN A 200 7.90 -27.09 15.21
C ASN A 200 9.29 -26.51 15.48
N SER A 201 10.14 -27.26 16.18
CA SER A 201 11.55 -26.92 16.39
C SER A 201 12.39 -26.94 15.11
N ASP A 202 11.85 -27.52 14.04
CA ASP A 202 12.56 -27.71 12.78
C ASP A 202 12.76 -26.39 12.05
N GLU A 203 14.03 -26.05 11.82
CA GLU A 203 14.44 -24.93 10.99
C GLU A 203 14.59 -25.39 9.54
N LYS A 204 13.87 -24.71 8.65
CA LYS A 204 13.91 -24.94 7.21
C LYS A 204 14.76 -23.87 6.54
N VAL A 205 15.59 -24.26 5.57
CA VAL A 205 16.22 -23.32 4.65
C VAL A 205 15.43 -23.27 3.37
N VAL A 206 15.02 -22.07 3.00
CA VAL A 206 14.43 -21.77 1.70
C VAL A 206 15.49 -21.09 0.84
N THR A 207 15.64 -21.58 -0.38
CA THR A 207 16.51 -20.96 -1.39
C THR A 207 15.64 -20.45 -2.53
N ILE A 208 15.76 -19.17 -2.85
CA ILE A 208 15.18 -18.59 -4.08
C ILE A 208 16.31 -18.45 -5.09
N SER A 209 16.18 -19.09 -6.24
CA SER A 209 17.11 -19.01 -7.35
C SER A 209 16.53 -18.16 -8.46
N PHE A 210 17.25 -17.12 -8.84
CA PHE A 210 16.97 -16.24 -9.95
C PHE A 210 17.90 -16.64 -11.09
N ASN A 211 17.33 -16.99 -12.25
CA ASN A 211 18.05 -17.24 -13.48
C ASN A 211 17.30 -16.56 -14.63
N ASN A 212 17.51 -15.25 -14.77
CA ASN A 212 16.81 -14.39 -15.71
C ASN A 212 15.29 -14.34 -15.43
N ASP A 213 14.48 -14.81 -16.36
CA ASP A 213 13.02 -14.86 -16.27
C ASP A 213 12.50 -16.04 -15.44
N LYS A 214 13.38 -17.00 -15.13
CA LYS A 214 13.06 -18.20 -14.37
C LYS A 214 13.42 -18.01 -12.91
N ILE A 215 12.40 -18.05 -12.05
CA ILE A 215 12.54 -17.91 -10.61
C ILE A 215 11.99 -19.17 -9.96
N TYR A 216 12.84 -19.85 -9.21
CA TYR A 216 12.52 -21.09 -8.52
C TYR A 216 12.73 -20.93 -7.03
N PHE A 217 11.92 -21.60 -6.23
CA PHE A 217 12.26 -21.84 -4.84
C PHE A 217 12.23 -23.32 -4.50
N PHE A 218 13.06 -23.69 -3.53
CA PHE A 218 13.10 -25.03 -2.97
C PHE A 218 13.44 -24.96 -1.48
N GLU A 219 12.94 -25.94 -0.74
CA GLU A 219 13.16 -26.09 0.69
C GLU A 219 14.18 -27.19 0.97
N SER A 220 14.95 -27.01 2.05
CA SER A 220 15.82 -28.04 2.60
C SER A 220 15.82 -27.93 4.12
N LYS A 221 16.17 -29.01 4.82
CA LYS A 221 16.34 -28.98 6.27
C LYS A 221 17.76 -28.55 6.62
N ILE A 222 17.88 -27.75 7.67
CA ILE A 222 19.21 -27.43 8.24
C ILE A 222 19.90 -28.73 8.66
N ASN A 223 21.21 -28.80 8.44
CA ASN A 223 22.08 -29.94 8.73
C ASN A 223 21.82 -31.20 7.87
N GLU A 224 20.91 -31.16 6.90
CA GLU A 224 20.65 -32.25 5.97
C GLU A 224 21.13 -31.89 4.55
N PHE A 225 21.33 -32.91 3.71
CA PHE A 225 21.63 -32.69 2.30
C PHE A 225 20.42 -32.09 1.57
N VAL A 226 20.69 -31.09 0.73
CA VAL A 226 19.70 -30.42 -0.12
C VAL A 226 19.19 -31.43 -1.15
N LYS A 227 17.93 -31.88 -0.98
CA LYS A 227 17.24 -32.70 -1.99
C LYS A 227 16.64 -31.77 -3.04
N LYS A 228 17.38 -31.48 -4.11
CA LYS A 228 16.89 -30.65 -5.22
C LYS A 228 15.70 -31.25 -5.97
N GLU A 229 15.54 -32.58 -5.97
CA GLU A 229 14.71 -33.26 -6.97
C GLU A 229 13.21 -33.41 -6.64
N THR A 230 12.73 -33.04 -5.44
CA THR A 230 11.33 -33.33 -5.07
C THR A 230 10.38 -32.12 -4.95
N GLU A 231 10.85 -30.89 -4.80
CA GLU A 231 9.94 -29.73 -4.56
C GLU A 231 10.47 -28.40 -5.15
N VAL A 232 10.97 -28.40 -6.38
CA VAL A 232 11.21 -27.13 -7.09
C VAL A 232 9.87 -26.54 -7.50
N LYS A 233 9.51 -25.41 -6.91
CA LYS A 233 8.31 -24.66 -7.28
C LYS A 233 8.73 -23.46 -8.13
N GLU A 234 8.35 -23.47 -9.40
CA GLU A 234 8.49 -22.30 -10.26
C GLU A 234 7.47 -21.24 -9.85
N ILE A 235 7.95 -20.01 -9.68
CA ILE A 235 7.07 -18.88 -9.38
C ILE A 235 6.43 -18.41 -10.67
N THR A 236 5.11 -18.46 -10.70
CA THR A 236 4.26 -18.09 -11.82
C THR A 236 3.23 -17.04 -11.39
N GLN A 237 2.40 -16.62 -12.33
CA GLN A 237 1.46 -15.51 -12.17
C GLN A 237 0.44 -15.70 -11.04
N ASP A 238 0.15 -16.94 -10.64
CA ASP A 238 -0.82 -17.26 -9.57
C ASP A 238 -0.14 -17.70 -8.26
N SER A 239 1.19 -17.58 -8.18
CA SER A 239 1.94 -18.01 -7.00
C SER A 239 1.73 -17.04 -5.84
N SER A 240 1.11 -17.51 -4.76
CA SER A 240 1.03 -16.77 -3.51
C SER A 240 2.43 -16.62 -2.91
N LEU A 241 2.89 -15.38 -2.74
CA LEU A 241 4.14 -15.06 -2.05
C LEU A 241 3.96 -14.90 -0.53
N ASN A 242 2.85 -15.37 0.04
CA ASN A 242 2.57 -15.25 1.48
C ASN A 242 3.59 -15.98 2.37
N GLU A 243 4.34 -16.93 1.80
CA GLU A 243 5.45 -17.62 2.46
C GLU A 243 6.72 -16.76 2.54
N LEU A 244 6.78 -15.67 1.77
CA LEU A 244 7.89 -14.72 1.80
C LEU A 244 7.66 -13.62 2.84
N PHE A 245 8.77 -13.09 3.31
CA PHE A 245 8.83 -12.00 4.26
C PHE A 245 8.73 -10.66 3.54
N TYR A 246 8.06 -9.71 4.19
CA TYR A 246 7.95 -8.35 3.68
C TYR A 246 9.20 -7.53 4.02
N ASN A 247 9.78 -6.86 3.03
CA ASN A 247 10.99 -6.07 3.19
C ASN A 247 10.67 -4.58 3.27
N ILE A 248 11.20 -3.91 4.30
CA ILE A 248 11.20 -2.44 4.39
C ILE A 248 12.65 -1.98 4.35
N ILE A 249 13.06 -1.37 3.24
CA ILE A 249 14.38 -0.78 3.10
C ILE A 249 14.30 0.70 3.45
N VAL A 250 15.10 1.12 4.42
CA VAL A 250 15.20 2.52 4.84
C VAL A 250 16.52 3.09 4.34
N ASN A 251 16.47 3.98 3.36
CA ASN A 251 17.66 4.58 2.76
C ASN A 251 17.56 6.11 2.72
N TYR A 252 18.37 6.79 3.55
CA TYR A 252 18.49 8.24 3.58
C TYR A 252 19.73 8.77 2.82
N SER A 253 20.44 7.93 2.07
CA SER A 253 21.50 8.38 1.17
C SER A 253 20.89 9.13 -0.01
N PHE A 254 21.23 10.41 -0.15
CA PHE A 254 20.77 11.25 -1.26
C PHE A 254 21.26 10.79 -2.63
N TYR A 255 22.46 10.18 -2.70
CA TYR A 255 23.10 9.77 -3.95
C TYR A 255 22.89 8.30 -4.31
N GLY A 256 22.30 7.49 -3.43
CA GLY A 256 22.00 6.09 -3.74
C GLY A 256 20.60 5.96 -4.34
N LEU A 257 20.32 4.91 -5.11
CA LEU A 257 18.94 4.53 -5.49
C LEU A 257 18.13 5.68 -6.14
N ASN A 258 18.77 6.43 -7.05
CA ASN A 258 18.13 7.45 -7.87
C ASN A 258 17.58 6.80 -9.15
N SER A 259 16.30 6.96 -9.47
CA SER A 259 15.69 6.37 -10.67
C SER A 259 16.32 6.88 -11.96
N ILE A 260 16.84 8.11 -11.99
CA ILE A 260 17.57 8.67 -13.14
C ILE A 260 18.86 7.88 -13.45
N GLU A 261 19.52 7.32 -12.42
CA GLU A 261 20.80 6.62 -12.58
C GLU A 261 20.65 5.09 -12.62
N VAL A 262 19.67 4.55 -11.90
CA VAL A 262 19.50 3.11 -11.66
C VAL A 262 18.47 2.47 -12.59
N ASP A 263 17.65 3.28 -13.26
CA ASP A 263 16.49 2.99 -14.12
C ASP A 263 15.13 2.96 -13.40
N ASP A 264 14.07 3.01 -14.22
CA ASP A 264 12.66 3.15 -13.82
C ASP A 264 12.13 1.99 -12.96
N TRP A 265 12.76 0.82 -12.95
CA TRP A 265 12.34 -0.32 -12.12
C TRP A 265 12.30 0.06 -10.63
N ILE A 266 13.19 0.97 -10.20
CA ILE A 266 13.28 1.35 -8.79
C ILE A 266 12.10 2.21 -8.35
N GLU A 267 11.46 2.95 -9.26
CA GLU A 267 10.27 3.76 -8.95
C GLU A 267 9.16 2.87 -8.41
N THR A 268 9.04 1.67 -8.98
CA THR A 268 8.04 0.67 -8.60
C THR A 268 8.12 0.27 -7.12
N ILE A 269 9.33 0.13 -6.56
CA ILE A 269 9.50 -0.28 -5.15
C ILE A 269 9.29 0.89 -4.16
N PHE A 270 9.14 2.13 -4.62
CA PHE A 270 8.72 3.25 -3.78
C PHE A 270 7.20 3.37 -3.64
N HIS A 271 6.43 2.79 -4.57
CA HIS A 271 4.98 2.94 -4.60
C HIS A 271 4.30 2.05 -3.56
N LYS A 272 3.64 2.68 -2.58
CA LYS A 272 2.75 2.02 -1.59
C LYS A 272 1.32 1.80 -2.09
N ASN A 273 1.02 2.31 -3.29
CA ASN A 273 -0.32 2.27 -3.87
C ASN A 273 -0.66 0.90 -4.45
N ASP A 274 0.29 -0.03 -4.45
CA ASP A 274 0.13 -1.45 -4.76
C ASP A 274 -0.57 -2.22 -3.63
N GLY A 275 -0.99 -1.58 -2.54
CA GLY A 275 -1.60 -2.31 -1.43
C GLY A 275 -0.59 -3.06 -0.55
N TYR A 276 0.73 -2.80 -0.68
CA TYR A 276 1.81 -3.63 -0.14
C TYR A 276 1.82 -5.06 -0.72
N GLN A 277 1.35 -5.21 -1.96
CA GLN A 277 1.42 -6.48 -2.69
C GLN A 277 2.86 -6.84 -3.03
N THR A 278 3.73 -5.86 -3.26
CA THR A 278 5.15 -6.09 -3.47
C THR A 278 5.85 -6.55 -2.18
N PRO A 279 6.70 -7.59 -2.20
CA PRO A 279 7.42 -8.09 -1.04
C PRO A 279 8.55 -7.16 -0.58
N ILE A 280 8.67 -5.95 -1.16
CA ILE A 280 9.70 -4.97 -0.86
C ILE A 280 9.19 -3.54 -1.05
N VAL A 281 9.45 -2.68 -0.07
CA VAL A 281 9.24 -1.24 -0.18
C VAL A 281 10.48 -0.47 0.23
N LEU A 282 10.77 0.58 -0.53
CA LEU A 282 11.84 1.53 -0.25
C LEU A 282 11.27 2.80 0.38
N ASN A 283 11.84 3.21 1.52
CA ASN A 283 11.48 4.45 2.23
C ASN A 283 12.74 5.30 2.47
N PRO A 284 12.63 6.64 2.47
CA PRO A 284 11.43 7.44 2.16
C PRO A 284 11.06 7.39 0.67
N MET A 285 9.84 7.84 0.34
CA MET A 285 9.41 7.99 -1.06
C MET A 285 10.34 8.95 -1.79
N ARG A 286 10.69 8.62 -3.03
CA ARG A 286 11.48 9.48 -3.92
C ARG A 286 10.78 9.68 -5.24
N THR A 287 10.98 10.86 -5.82
CA THR A 287 10.57 11.15 -7.20
C THR A 287 11.80 11.70 -7.90
N GLU A 288 12.29 10.97 -8.91
CA GLU A 288 13.53 11.33 -9.61
C GLU A 288 14.71 11.53 -8.63
N GLY A 289 14.82 10.63 -7.64
CA GLY A 289 15.82 10.70 -6.57
C GLY A 289 15.56 11.72 -5.47
N ASN A 290 14.59 12.64 -5.64
CA ASN A 290 14.33 13.70 -4.68
C ASN A 290 13.42 13.24 -3.53
N ILE A 291 13.79 13.58 -2.29
CA ILE A 291 12.99 13.35 -1.09
C ILE A 291 12.31 14.66 -0.69
N ASP A 292 10.98 14.68 -0.63
CA ASP A 292 10.26 15.79 -0.01
C ASP A 292 10.37 15.72 1.52
N ILE A 293 11.33 16.48 2.05
CA ILE A 293 11.63 16.53 3.48
C ILE A 293 10.45 17.05 4.31
N ASN A 294 9.58 17.91 3.75
CA ASN A 294 8.43 18.45 4.47
C ASN A 294 7.37 17.36 4.66
N THR A 295 7.15 16.57 3.62
CA THR A 295 6.29 15.38 3.70
C THR A 295 6.84 14.39 4.71
N GLU A 296 8.14 14.04 4.65
CA GLU A 296 8.76 13.12 5.61
C GLU A 296 8.68 13.63 7.05
N ASN A 297 8.91 14.92 7.29
CA ASN A 297 8.76 15.53 8.62
C ASN A 297 7.31 15.40 9.13
N SER A 298 6.31 15.63 8.25
CA SER A 298 4.90 15.46 8.61
C SER A 298 4.57 14.01 8.96
N LEU A 299 5.11 13.04 8.20
CA LEU A 299 4.92 11.61 8.45
C LEU A 299 5.63 11.15 9.73
N THR A 300 6.82 11.67 10.01
CA THR A 300 7.56 11.40 11.25
C THR A 300 6.82 11.92 12.47
N LYS A 301 6.26 13.13 12.42
CA LYS A 301 5.40 13.66 13.50
C LYS A 301 4.16 12.80 13.74
N GLN A 302 3.53 12.29 12.69
CA GLN A 302 2.40 11.36 12.81
C GLN A 302 2.82 10.03 13.47
N ARG A 303 3.95 9.46 13.05
CA ARG A 303 4.51 8.24 13.65
C ARG A 303 4.90 8.44 15.12
N PHE A 304 5.50 9.58 15.45
CA PHE A 304 5.84 9.93 16.82
C PHE A 304 4.59 10.05 17.70
N LEU A 305 3.56 10.77 17.23
CA LEU A 305 2.28 10.86 17.95
C LEU A 305 1.67 9.48 18.19
N TYR A 306 1.68 8.62 17.17
CA TYR A 306 1.22 7.25 17.30
C TYR A 306 2.00 6.47 18.37
N ASN A 307 3.33 6.55 18.33
CA ASN A 307 4.20 5.89 19.30
C ASN A 307 3.94 6.40 20.73
N LEU A 308 3.75 7.70 20.92
CA LEU A 308 3.38 8.28 22.23
C LEU A 308 2.05 7.70 22.76
N THR A 309 1.05 7.50 21.89
CA THR A 309 -0.24 6.91 22.31
C THR A 309 -0.17 5.41 22.58
N LYS A 310 0.83 4.71 22.02
CA LYS A 310 1.00 3.26 22.17
C LYS A 310 1.97 2.87 23.27
N ASN A 311 2.88 3.76 23.64
CA ASN A 311 3.89 3.48 24.64
C ASN A 311 4.00 4.63 25.65
N SER A 312 3.45 4.41 26.84
CA SER A 312 3.47 5.35 27.96
C SER A 312 4.88 5.73 28.40
N ASP A 313 5.86 4.86 28.18
CA ASP A 313 7.25 5.13 28.55
C ASP A 313 7.85 6.26 27.69
N LEU A 314 7.35 6.43 26.46
CA LEU A 314 7.77 7.54 25.58
C LEU A 314 7.21 8.90 26.00
N LEU A 315 6.29 8.95 26.98
CA LEU A 315 5.90 10.20 27.61
C LEU A 315 7.04 10.79 28.45
N GLN A 316 7.98 9.96 28.92
CA GLN A 316 9.20 10.40 29.58
C GLN A 316 10.27 10.69 28.53
N VAL A 317 10.50 11.97 28.23
CA VAL A 317 11.41 12.39 27.14
C VAL A 317 12.86 12.44 27.60
N THR A 318 13.07 12.85 28.85
CA THR A 318 14.37 12.85 29.54
C THR A 318 14.16 12.32 30.97
N PRO A 319 15.20 12.03 31.77
CA PRO A 319 15.01 11.62 33.16
C PRO A 319 14.18 12.59 34.02
N THR A 320 14.09 13.87 33.64
CA THR A 320 13.38 14.91 34.39
C THR A 320 12.15 15.48 33.68
N ASN A 321 12.03 15.32 32.36
CA ASN A 321 10.96 15.93 31.57
C ASN A 321 9.96 14.89 31.08
N ARG A 322 8.70 15.09 31.44
CA ARG A 322 7.56 14.28 31.01
C ARG A 322 6.61 15.12 30.15
N ILE A 323 5.98 14.48 29.18
CA ILE A 323 4.87 15.05 28.41
C ILE A 323 3.60 14.91 29.23
N ASP A 324 3.11 16.03 29.75
CA ASP A 324 1.86 16.07 30.53
C ASP A 324 0.62 16.22 29.65
N LYS A 325 0.75 16.86 28.48
CA LYS A 325 -0.39 17.15 27.60
C LYS A 325 0.01 17.20 26.13
N VAL A 326 -0.79 16.54 25.29
CA VAL A 326 -0.72 16.68 23.83
C VAL A 326 -1.96 17.43 23.34
N ILE A 327 -1.75 18.52 22.61
CA ILE A 327 -2.84 19.32 22.04
C ILE A 327 -2.92 19.06 20.54
N LEU A 328 -4.05 18.50 20.10
CA LEU A 328 -4.33 18.29 18.69
C LEU A 328 -5.24 19.40 18.18
N LYS A 329 -4.88 19.99 17.03
CA LYS A 329 -5.70 20.99 16.35
C LYS A 329 -6.04 20.49 14.96
N LEU A 330 -7.32 20.53 14.61
CA LEU A 330 -7.75 20.27 13.24
C LEU A 330 -7.08 21.28 12.30
N LYS A 331 -6.59 20.80 11.14
CA LYS A 331 -6.04 21.69 10.12
C LYS A 331 -7.09 22.73 9.74
N LYS A 332 -6.65 23.99 9.60
CA LYS A 332 -7.52 25.05 9.06
C LYS A 332 -7.96 24.62 7.66
N TYR A 333 -9.26 24.63 7.43
CA TYR A 333 -9.84 24.27 6.15
C TYR A 333 -10.86 25.33 5.78
N HIS A 334 -10.78 25.84 4.56
CA HIS A 334 -11.74 26.80 4.03
C HIS A 334 -13.03 26.05 3.70
N LYS A 335 -14.13 26.40 4.37
CA LYS A 335 -15.45 25.87 4.02
C LYS A 335 -15.75 26.28 2.57
N LYS A 336 -15.85 25.28 1.70
CA LYS A 336 -16.80 25.32 0.59
C LYS A 336 -17.94 24.41 1.00
N ASP A 337 -19.17 24.91 0.93
CA ASP A 337 -20.33 24.02 0.99
C ASP A 337 -20.17 22.94 -0.08
N PHE A 338 -20.68 21.76 0.22
CA PHE A 338 -20.61 20.65 -0.70
C PHE A 338 -21.97 19.99 -0.80
N PHE A 339 -22.22 19.37 -1.94
CA PHE A 339 -23.44 18.61 -2.18
C PHE A 339 -23.09 17.14 -2.45
N VAL A 340 -24.08 16.28 -2.30
CA VAL A 340 -24.01 14.89 -2.70
C VAL A 340 -25.13 14.69 -3.70
N SER A 341 -24.90 13.92 -4.76
CA SER A 341 -25.93 13.64 -5.77
C SER A 341 -25.86 12.19 -6.24
N LEU A 342 -27.02 11.67 -6.64
CA LEU A 342 -27.17 10.32 -7.14
C LEU A 342 -27.81 10.34 -8.52
N SER A 343 -27.13 9.80 -9.52
CA SER A 343 -27.70 9.57 -10.85
C SER A 343 -28.51 10.73 -11.48
N GLY A 344 -28.03 11.97 -11.29
CA GLY A 344 -28.67 13.18 -11.84
C GLY A 344 -29.70 13.86 -10.92
N GLU A 345 -30.07 13.26 -9.78
CA GLU A 345 -30.90 13.90 -8.77
C GLU A 345 -30.02 14.78 -7.87
N SER A 346 -30.24 16.10 -7.91
CA SER A 346 -29.65 17.04 -6.97
C SER A 346 -30.54 17.13 -5.73
N ASN A 347 -29.95 17.02 -4.55
CA ASN A 347 -30.66 17.27 -3.31
C ASN A 347 -29.82 18.13 -2.36
N THR A 348 -30.48 19.02 -1.63
CA THR A 348 -29.85 20.12 -0.91
C THR A 348 -29.25 19.74 0.44
N ASP A 349 -29.54 18.53 0.98
CA ASP A 349 -29.00 18.06 2.26
C ASP A 349 -27.94 16.94 2.09
N PRO A 350 -26.65 17.27 2.25
CA PRO A 350 -25.56 16.30 2.18
C PRO A 350 -25.62 15.22 3.26
N ALA A 351 -26.19 15.52 4.44
CA ALA A 351 -26.22 14.57 5.55
C ALA A 351 -27.19 13.41 5.25
N TYR A 352 -28.37 13.73 4.73
CA TYR A 352 -29.36 12.73 4.33
C TYR A 352 -28.81 11.79 3.25
N LEU A 353 -28.24 12.32 2.16
CA LEU A 353 -27.70 11.46 1.10
C LEU A 353 -26.47 10.67 1.54
N PHE A 354 -25.60 11.26 2.37
CA PHE A 354 -24.49 10.54 2.97
C PHE A 354 -24.99 9.34 3.79
N GLU A 355 -26.06 9.54 4.56
CA GLU A 355 -26.70 8.46 5.32
C GLU A 355 -27.23 7.35 4.40
N GLN A 356 -28.01 7.70 3.38
CA GLN A 356 -28.62 6.72 2.47
C GLN A 356 -27.59 5.98 1.62
N ILE A 357 -26.58 6.68 1.09
CA ILE A 357 -25.61 6.11 0.16
C ILE A 357 -24.49 5.37 0.91
N ILE A 358 -23.99 5.94 2.01
CA ILE A 358 -22.79 5.41 2.68
C ILE A 358 -23.19 4.66 3.95
N LEU A 359 -23.81 5.31 4.95
CA LEU A 359 -24.05 4.64 6.24
C LEU A 359 -24.90 3.37 6.10
N LYS A 360 -26.01 3.43 5.37
CA LYS A 360 -26.86 2.26 5.11
C LYS A 360 -26.14 1.15 4.33
N ASN A 361 -25.04 1.45 3.65
CA ASN A 361 -24.23 0.43 3.00
C ASN A 361 -23.30 -0.29 3.97
N PHE A 362 -22.79 0.35 5.03
CA PHE A 362 -21.84 -0.30 5.96
C PHE A 362 -22.50 -0.88 7.20
N TYR A 363 -23.66 -0.34 7.61
CA TYR A 363 -24.29 -0.67 8.87
C TYR A 363 -25.75 -1.10 8.71
N ASN A 364 -26.21 -1.93 9.64
CA ASN A 364 -27.58 -2.37 9.84
C ASN A 364 -28.18 -1.59 11.02
N TYR A 365 -28.96 -0.55 10.73
CA TYR A 365 -29.62 0.25 11.75
C TYR A 365 -30.97 0.76 11.25
N SER A 366 -31.84 1.11 12.19
CA SER A 366 -33.11 1.80 11.93
C SER A 366 -32.95 3.32 12.05
N GLU A 367 -33.74 4.10 11.32
CA GLU A 367 -33.65 5.58 11.31
C GLU A 367 -33.89 6.22 12.70
N SER A 368 -34.50 5.47 13.63
CA SER A 368 -34.65 5.89 15.02
C SER A 368 -33.39 5.72 15.87
N GLU A 369 -32.42 4.89 15.45
CA GLU A 369 -31.18 4.60 16.19
C GLU A 369 -30.07 5.62 15.94
N ILE A 370 -30.12 6.38 14.83
CA ILE A 370 -29.07 7.34 14.43
C ILE A 370 -29.66 8.69 14.11
N PHE A 371 -28.91 9.75 14.42
CA PHE A 371 -29.16 11.08 13.88
C PHE A 371 -27.85 11.83 13.75
N ILE A 372 -27.40 12.06 12.51
CA ILE A 372 -26.19 12.84 12.25
C ILE A 372 -26.49 14.30 12.64
N LYS A 373 -26.01 14.72 13.80
CA LYS A 373 -26.20 16.10 14.29
C LYS A 373 -25.60 17.07 13.27
N ASN A 374 -26.30 18.17 12.95
CA ASN A 374 -25.77 19.24 12.12
C ASN A 374 -24.72 20.05 12.89
N THR A 375 -23.51 19.49 13.00
CA THR A 375 -22.37 20.10 13.67
C THR A 375 -21.24 20.31 12.67
N GLU A 376 -20.41 21.33 12.91
CA GLU A 376 -19.24 21.59 12.07
C GLU A 376 -18.30 20.37 11.99
N LEU A 377 -18.19 19.62 13.09
CA LEU A 377 -17.38 18.40 13.15
C LEU A 377 -17.95 17.31 12.23
N ASN A 378 -19.25 17.02 12.31
CA ASN A 378 -19.88 16.00 11.47
C ASN A 378 -19.79 16.36 9.98
N PHE A 379 -20.03 17.62 9.60
CA PHE A 379 -19.86 18.07 8.22
C PHE A 379 -18.42 17.90 7.71
N ARG A 380 -17.42 18.20 8.55
CA ARG A 380 -16.01 17.96 8.21
C ARG A 380 -15.69 16.47 8.05
N LEU A 381 -16.24 15.62 8.90
CA LEU A 381 -16.06 14.16 8.82
C LEU A 381 -16.70 13.58 7.57
N MET A 382 -17.95 13.95 7.26
CA MET A 382 -18.64 13.51 6.04
C MET A 382 -17.83 13.88 4.80
N ARG A 383 -17.37 15.14 4.71
CA ARG A 383 -16.50 15.59 3.62
C ARG A 383 -15.21 14.78 3.55
N TYR A 384 -14.52 14.59 4.68
CA TYR A 384 -13.29 13.78 4.72
C TYR A 384 -13.53 12.36 4.20
N ILE A 385 -14.63 11.73 4.61
CA ILE A 385 -15.01 10.38 4.17
C ILE A 385 -15.26 10.37 2.66
N LEU A 386 -16.00 11.34 2.13
CA LEU A 386 -16.27 11.48 0.70
C LEU A 386 -14.99 11.71 -0.13
N GLU A 387 -14.14 12.64 0.30
CA GLU A 387 -12.82 12.86 -0.31
C GLU A 387 -11.96 11.59 -0.28
N LYS A 388 -12.04 10.82 0.81
CA LYS A 388 -11.30 9.58 0.98
C LYS A 388 -11.83 8.47 0.08
N LEU A 389 -13.15 8.33 -0.08
CA LEU A 389 -13.78 7.39 -1.00
C LEU A 389 -13.35 7.64 -2.43
N ILE A 390 -13.46 8.90 -2.89
CA ILE A 390 -12.98 9.29 -4.21
C ILE A 390 -11.50 9.00 -4.33
N LYS A 391 -10.69 9.39 -3.34
CA LYS A 391 -9.25 9.12 -3.37
C LYS A 391 -8.95 7.63 -3.46
N ILE A 392 -9.68 6.75 -2.77
CA ILE A 392 -9.48 5.29 -2.84
C ILE A 392 -9.78 4.81 -4.26
N ARG A 393 -10.98 5.11 -4.77
CA ARG A 393 -11.39 4.82 -6.15
C ARG A 393 -10.36 5.31 -7.16
N GLU A 394 -9.79 6.47 -6.87
CA GLU A 394 -8.85 7.12 -7.73
C GLU A 394 -7.44 6.49 -7.67
N THR A 395 -6.99 6.07 -6.49
CA THR A 395 -5.60 5.67 -6.27
C THR A 395 -5.36 4.19 -6.57
N TYR A 396 -6.37 3.34 -6.39
CA TYR A 396 -6.19 1.89 -6.39
C TYR A 396 -7.04 1.25 -7.49
N GLU A 397 -6.36 0.52 -8.37
CA GLU A 397 -6.96 -0.03 -9.60
C GLU A 397 -8.14 -0.96 -9.35
N ILE A 398 -8.11 -1.72 -8.25
CA ILE A 398 -9.19 -2.63 -7.85
C ILE A 398 -10.54 -1.91 -7.71
N TYR A 399 -10.55 -0.59 -7.57
CA TYR A 399 -11.76 0.21 -7.42
C TYR A 399 -12.12 1.04 -8.67
N ASN A 400 -11.42 0.89 -9.79
CA ASN A 400 -11.55 1.75 -10.97
C ASN A 400 -12.95 1.72 -11.62
N ASP A 401 -13.62 0.57 -11.56
CA ASP A 401 -14.90 0.30 -12.24
C ASP A 401 -16.10 1.08 -11.62
N CYS A 402 -15.89 1.77 -10.50
CA CYS A 402 -16.92 2.61 -9.89
C CYS A 402 -16.90 4.05 -10.43
N SER A 403 -18.05 4.60 -10.83
CA SER A 403 -18.22 6.03 -11.13
C SER A 403 -18.56 6.84 -9.88
N ALA A 404 -17.56 7.04 -9.01
CA ALA A 404 -17.59 8.01 -7.92
C ALA A 404 -16.55 9.12 -8.19
N PHE A 405 -16.99 10.38 -8.24
CA PHE A 405 -16.08 11.51 -8.50
C PHE A 405 -16.59 12.83 -7.87
N TYR A 406 -15.69 13.81 -7.82
CA TYR A 406 -15.99 15.15 -7.31
C TYR A 406 -16.03 16.12 -8.49
N ASP A 407 -17.13 16.84 -8.58
CA ASP A 407 -17.37 17.89 -9.56
C ASP A 407 -17.03 19.24 -8.93
N GLU A 408 -15.91 19.83 -9.35
CA GLU A 408 -15.41 21.09 -8.79
C GLU A 408 -16.32 22.28 -9.09
N ASN A 409 -17.03 22.28 -10.24
CA ASN A 409 -17.88 23.38 -10.68
C ASN A 409 -19.10 23.52 -9.78
N PHE A 410 -19.69 22.38 -9.39
CA PHE A 410 -20.88 22.35 -8.53
C PHE A 410 -20.55 22.02 -7.06
N SER A 411 -19.26 21.88 -6.72
CA SER A 411 -18.80 21.39 -5.41
C SER A 411 -19.57 20.13 -4.95
N THR A 412 -19.79 19.20 -5.88
CA THR A 412 -20.72 18.07 -5.69
C THR A 412 -20.00 16.73 -5.80
N TYR A 413 -20.26 15.84 -4.84
CA TYR A 413 -19.84 14.44 -4.89
C TYR A 413 -20.91 13.65 -5.65
N LYS A 414 -20.52 13.03 -6.78
CA LYS A 414 -21.42 12.28 -7.67
C LYS A 414 -21.18 10.79 -7.55
N PHE A 415 -22.26 10.02 -7.41
CA PHE A 415 -22.25 8.55 -7.42
C PHE A 415 -23.18 8.01 -8.51
N SER A 416 -22.70 7.05 -9.30
CA SER A 416 -23.51 6.32 -10.29
C SER A 416 -24.42 5.27 -9.66
N LYS A 417 -25.49 4.84 -10.35
CA LYS A 417 -26.43 3.83 -9.85
C LYS A 417 -25.79 2.50 -9.44
N ASP A 418 -24.66 2.12 -10.04
CA ASP A 418 -23.97 0.87 -9.73
C ASP A 418 -22.88 1.00 -8.64
N TYR A 419 -23.17 1.75 -7.57
CA TYR A 419 -22.25 1.90 -6.44
C TYR A 419 -22.19 0.66 -5.52
N ASN A 420 -23.08 -0.31 -5.71
CA ASN A 420 -23.23 -1.46 -4.81
C ASN A 420 -21.97 -2.33 -4.79
N GLN A 421 -21.45 -2.69 -5.96
CA GLN A 421 -20.21 -3.47 -6.09
C GLN A 421 -19.04 -2.74 -5.42
N PHE A 422 -18.93 -1.42 -5.60
CA PHE A 422 -17.88 -0.63 -4.98
C PHE A 422 -17.91 -0.67 -3.45
N PHE A 423 -19.09 -0.48 -2.85
CA PHE A 423 -19.23 -0.56 -1.41
C PHE A 423 -19.08 -1.99 -0.88
N GLU A 424 -19.46 -3.02 -1.64
CA GLU A 424 -19.14 -4.42 -1.32
C GLU A 424 -17.65 -4.63 -1.20
N MET A 425 -16.88 -4.23 -2.23
CA MET A 425 -15.42 -4.34 -2.22
C MET A 425 -14.81 -3.59 -1.03
N LEU A 426 -15.26 -2.36 -0.75
CA LEU A 426 -14.78 -1.58 0.40
C LEU A 426 -15.13 -2.20 1.75
N ARG A 427 -16.27 -2.89 1.86
CA ARG A 427 -16.67 -3.59 3.08
C ARG A 427 -15.73 -4.76 3.36
N GLU A 428 -15.49 -5.58 2.34
CA GLU A 428 -14.67 -6.79 2.43
C GLU A 428 -13.17 -6.50 2.52
N ASP A 429 -12.70 -5.38 1.96
CA ASP A 429 -11.29 -5.01 2.00
C ASP A 429 -10.86 -4.56 3.40
N ASN A 430 -10.09 -5.41 4.09
CA ASN A 430 -9.49 -5.14 5.40
C ASN A 430 -8.01 -4.71 5.32
N SER A 431 -7.55 -4.34 4.13
CA SER A 431 -6.21 -3.81 3.92
C SER A 431 -6.05 -2.40 4.48
N HIS A 432 -4.82 -1.92 4.45
CA HIS A 432 -4.48 -0.56 4.86
C HIS A 432 -5.16 0.54 4.01
N ILE A 433 -5.70 0.18 2.84
CA ILE A 433 -6.36 1.08 1.88
C ILE A 433 -7.60 1.72 2.52
N THR A 434 -8.46 0.88 3.09
CA THR A 434 -9.77 1.27 3.64
C THR A 434 -9.70 1.67 5.11
N TYR A 435 -8.61 1.35 5.82
CA TYR A 435 -8.42 1.57 7.25
C TYR A 435 -8.85 2.97 7.72
N LYS A 436 -8.25 4.03 7.16
CA LYS A 436 -8.58 5.41 7.54
C LYS A 436 -10.02 5.82 7.19
N PHE A 437 -10.56 5.26 6.11
CA PHE A 437 -11.95 5.47 5.72
C PHE A 437 -12.90 4.84 6.74
N LYS A 438 -12.71 3.55 7.05
CA LYS A 438 -13.48 2.80 8.05
C LYS A 438 -13.36 3.45 9.44
N GLN A 439 -12.18 3.94 9.83
CA GLN A 439 -11.99 4.69 11.09
C GLN A 439 -12.85 5.95 11.17
N ALA A 440 -12.81 6.80 10.14
CA ALA A 440 -13.59 8.03 10.13
C ALA A 440 -15.10 7.75 10.07
N LEU A 441 -15.48 6.72 9.31
CA LEU A 441 -16.87 6.27 9.19
C LEU A 441 -17.40 5.74 10.53
N ASN A 442 -16.65 4.86 11.19
CA ASN A 442 -16.97 4.35 12.53
C ASN A 442 -17.08 5.49 13.54
N PHE A 443 -16.13 6.45 13.53
CA PHE A 443 -16.18 7.60 14.43
C PHE A 443 -17.45 8.43 14.22
N LEU A 444 -17.81 8.72 12.97
CA LEU A 444 -19.04 9.45 12.65
C LEU A 444 -20.29 8.67 13.09
N PHE A 445 -20.38 7.37 12.77
CA PHE A 445 -21.52 6.53 13.10
C PHE A 445 -21.73 6.44 14.63
N PHE A 446 -20.70 6.01 15.37
CA PHE A 446 -20.81 5.74 16.80
C PHE A 446 -20.99 7.00 17.64
N ASN A 447 -20.47 8.15 17.20
CA ASN A 447 -20.67 9.43 17.88
C ASN A 447 -22.07 10.04 17.66
N ASN A 448 -22.88 9.45 16.77
CA ASN A 448 -24.24 9.92 16.45
C ASN A 448 -25.33 8.86 16.72
N LEU A 449 -24.99 7.75 17.40
CA LEU A 449 -25.95 6.75 17.87
C LEU A 449 -26.77 7.28 19.07
N LYS A 450 -28.09 7.08 19.02
CA LYS A 450 -29.03 7.45 20.09
C LYS A 450 -29.14 6.38 21.18
N ILE A 451 -28.02 5.85 21.68
CA ILE A 451 -28.02 4.82 22.74
C ILE A 451 -27.39 5.41 24.02
N PRO A 452 -28.18 5.67 25.08
CA PRO A 452 -27.69 6.32 26.31
C PRO A 452 -26.56 5.56 27.03
N GLU A 453 -26.58 4.22 27.03
CA GLU A 453 -25.51 3.39 27.62
C GLU A 453 -24.20 3.44 26.84
N PHE A 454 -24.25 3.84 25.56
CA PHE A 454 -23.15 3.74 24.62
C PHE A 454 -22.29 5.01 24.60
N GLU A 455 -22.91 6.19 24.62
CA GLU A 455 -22.20 7.47 24.79
C GLU A 455 -21.36 7.43 26.08
N ASN A 456 -21.94 6.93 27.19
CA ASN A 456 -21.24 6.86 28.47
C ASN A 456 -20.14 5.77 28.49
N ASN A 457 -20.42 4.55 28.00
CA ASN A 457 -19.40 3.49 28.01
C ASN A 457 -18.26 3.74 27.04
N ILE A 458 -18.49 4.25 25.82
CA ILE A 458 -17.40 4.57 24.90
C ILE A 458 -16.58 5.73 25.43
N TYR A 459 -17.21 6.78 25.95
CA TYR A 459 -16.48 7.92 26.48
C TYR A 459 -15.65 7.51 27.70
N GLN A 460 -16.20 6.70 28.61
CA GLN A 460 -15.47 6.16 29.76
C GLN A 460 -14.40 5.15 29.35
N LYS A 461 -14.64 4.28 28.36
CA LYS A 461 -13.61 3.40 27.79
C LYS A 461 -12.51 4.21 27.10
N PHE A 462 -12.86 5.25 26.36
CA PHE A 462 -11.91 6.12 25.68
C PHE A 462 -11.01 6.81 26.72
N LEU A 463 -11.58 7.31 27.81
CA LEU A 463 -10.84 7.89 28.93
C LEU A 463 -9.98 6.82 29.65
N SER A 464 -10.52 5.65 29.97
CA SER A 464 -9.79 4.58 30.68
C SER A 464 -8.73 3.86 29.81
N ILE A 465 -8.95 3.77 28.50
CA ILE A 465 -8.03 3.14 27.53
C ILE A 465 -6.95 4.13 27.09
N SER A 466 -7.18 5.45 27.21
CA SER A 466 -6.11 6.44 27.00
C SER A 466 -4.95 6.32 28.00
N GLU A 467 -5.12 5.55 29.08
CA GLU A 467 -4.07 5.17 30.03
C GLU A 467 -3.27 3.92 29.59
N GLY A 468 -3.65 3.23 28.52
CA GLY A 468 -2.94 2.04 28.07
C GLY A 468 -3.35 1.60 26.67
N LYS A 469 -2.42 1.78 25.73
CA LYS A 469 -2.31 1.15 24.40
C LYS A 469 -3.64 1.02 23.67
N PHE A 470 -3.92 1.83 22.63
CA PHE A 470 -4.53 1.33 21.37
C PHE A 470 -4.76 2.36 20.23
N THR A 471 -4.88 1.82 19.01
CA THR A 471 -5.28 2.44 17.73
C THR A 471 -6.80 2.48 17.66
N ILE A 472 -7.36 3.41 16.88
CA ILE A 472 -8.82 3.56 16.68
C ILE A 472 -9.50 2.24 16.19
N ASP A 473 -8.76 1.32 15.56
CA ASP A 473 -9.27 0.01 15.15
C ASP A 473 -9.49 -0.97 16.31
N GLU A 474 -8.76 -0.83 17.41
CA GLU A 474 -9.01 -1.63 18.63
C GLU A 474 -10.13 -1.02 19.48
N ILE A 475 -10.54 0.22 19.22
CA ILE A 475 -11.82 0.73 19.75
C ILE A 475 -12.96 -0.03 19.06
N SER A 476 -12.91 -0.20 17.73
CA SER A 476 -13.92 -0.98 17.00
C SER A 476 -13.86 -2.48 17.31
N CYS A 477 -12.66 -3.07 17.45
CA CYS A 477 -12.49 -4.48 17.84
C CYS A 477 -12.70 -4.75 19.34
N GLY A 478 -12.28 -3.86 20.24
CA GLY A 478 -12.52 -3.97 21.69
C GLY A 478 -14.00 -3.79 22.07
N ILE A 479 -14.80 -3.31 21.13
CA ILE A 479 -16.26 -3.25 21.17
C ILE A 479 -16.89 -4.61 20.74
N LYS A 480 -16.18 -5.49 20.01
CA LYS A 480 -16.64 -6.86 19.64
C LYS A 480 -16.92 -7.77 20.84
N ASN A 481 -16.34 -7.51 22.01
CA ASN A 481 -16.60 -8.31 23.22
C ASN A 481 -17.98 -8.07 23.88
N LYS A 482 -18.90 -7.35 23.22
CA LYS A 482 -20.33 -7.35 23.55
C LYS A 482 -21.13 -7.70 22.30
N ASN A 483 -21.78 -8.87 22.29
CA ASN A 483 -22.72 -9.41 21.28
C ASN A 483 -23.79 -8.42 20.74
N LYS A 484 -23.88 -7.19 21.27
CA LYS A 484 -24.81 -6.14 20.82
C LYS A 484 -24.34 -5.40 19.57
N LEU A 485 -23.05 -5.41 19.20
CA LEU A 485 -22.55 -4.61 18.08
C LEU A 485 -22.43 -5.30 16.74
N ASP A 486 -22.22 -6.61 16.73
CA ASP A 486 -22.20 -7.39 15.49
C ASP A 486 -23.52 -7.23 14.71
N ARG A 487 -24.63 -6.94 15.42
CA ARG A 487 -25.93 -6.67 14.81
C ARG A 487 -25.92 -5.43 13.90
N PHE A 488 -25.05 -4.46 14.17
CA PHE A 488 -24.99 -3.19 13.44
C PHE A 488 -24.11 -3.26 12.21
N TYR A 489 -23.32 -4.30 12.00
CA TYR A 489 -22.47 -4.41 10.82
C TYR A 489 -23.11 -5.30 9.76
N LYS A 490 -22.98 -4.91 8.48
CA LYS A 490 -23.49 -5.72 7.36
C LYS A 490 -22.61 -6.94 7.03
N VAL A 491 -21.34 -6.90 7.42
CA VAL A 491 -20.39 -8.02 7.33
C VAL A 491 -19.81 -8.22 8.71
N LYS A 492 -19.65 -9.47 9.16
CA LYS A 492 -18.94 -9.76 10.41
C LYS A 492 -17.50 -9.26 10.26
N MET A 493 -17.15 -8.23 11.03
CA MET A 493 -15.78 -7.69 11.11
C MET A 493 -14.79 -8.73 11.59
#